data_AF-A0A8T7LCZ4-F1
#
_entry.id   AF-A0A8T7LCZ4-F1
#
_cell.length_a   1.000
_cell.length_b   1.000
_cell.length_c   1.000
_cell.angle_alpha   90.00
_cell.angle_beta   90.00
_cell.angle_gamma   90.00
#
_symmetry.space_group_name_H-M   'P 1'
#
loop_
_entity.id
_entity.type
_entity.pdbx_description
1 polymer ?
#
loop_
_entity_poly.entity_id
_entity_poly.type
_entity_poly.pdbx_seq_one_letter_code
_entity_poly.pdbx_strand_id
1 'polypeptide(L)'
;MSEPGKIVANPGSTLGEALGALIEREVNLLVRPVAEDNGCVYVTAGRPNPRTGQPTKLLLQDAAGNQFNVDAVIANQRMQPLVLIESKYIRYKKHNRDKGSWICTAHYSLRRTFPTIRKSIAVLAGSWSGSSKAMLNSFDVTLFEVGFAEIIRILADYGIDFAWQEKERDRAMRAWLNWTELSDYQYNEIARRLCSTIESALRESLNVTLSPDTSRKV
;
A
#
# COMPACT_ATOMS: atom_id res chain seq x y z
N MET A 1 16.71 3.11 16.23
CA MET A 1 16.61 2.56 17.60
C MET A 1 15.44 3.25 18.28
N SER A 2 14.31 2.57 18.37
CA SER A 2 13.12 3.01 19.13
C SER A 2 13.28 2.63 20.60
N GLU A 3 12.88 3.52 21.51
CA GLU A 3 12.89 3.26 22.96
C GLU A 3 12.05 2.02 23.31
N PRO A 4 12.58 1.08 24.11
CA PRO A 4 11.81 -0.09 24.56
C PRO A 4 10.68 0.35 25.50
N GLY A 5 9.48 -0.18 25.28
CA GLY A 5 8.36 -0.09 26.24
C GLY A 5 7.45 1.13 26.13
N LYS A 6 7.32 1.79 24.98
CA LYS A 6 6.39 2.92 24.83
C LYS A 6 4.92 2.46 24.96
N ILE A 7 4.31 2.76 26.11
CA ILE A 7 2.86 2.65 26.31
C ILE A 7 2.19 3.66 25.36
N VAL A 8 1.39 3.15 24.43
CA VAL A 8 0.67 3.98 23.45
C VAL A 8 -0.81 4.11 23.81
N ALA A 9 -1.39 5.26 23.48
CA ALA A 9 -2.78 5.56 23.78
C ALA A 9 -3.76 4.67 23.01
N ASN A 10 -3.42 4.20 21.80
CA ASN A 10 -4.27 3.30 21.01
C ASN A 10 -3.44 2.19 20.34
N PRO A 11 -3.03 1.14 21.09
CA PRO A 11 -2.11 0.11 20.60
C PRO A 11 -2.63 -0.62 19.36
N GLY A 12 -3.95 -0.84 19.28
CA GLY A 12 -4.54 -1.51 18.14
C GLY A 12 -4.45 -0.70 16.84
N SER A 13 -4.66 0.62 16.92
CA SER A 13 -4.47 1.52 15.77
C SER A 13 -2.99 1.63 15.41
N THR A 14 -2.13 1.85 16.39
CA THR A 14 -0.68 2.00 16.17
C THR A 14 -0.07 0.77 15.52
N LEU A 15 -0.40 -0.44 15.97
CA LEU A 15 0.08 -1.66 15.35
C LEU A 15 -0.51 -1.86 13.94
N GLY A 16 -1.77 -1.47 13.73
CA GLY A 16 -2.38 -1.48 12.39
C GLY A 16 -1.69 -0.53 11.41
N GLU A 17 -1.31 0.66 11.84
CA GLU A 17 -0.54 1.64 11.05
C GLU A 17 0.86 1.11 10.75
N ALA A 18 1.54 0.52 11.75
CA ALA A 18 2.87 -0.07 11.57
C ALA A 18 2.85 -1.25 10.57
N LEU A 19 1.81 -2.09 10.63
CA LEU A 19 1.60 -3.18 9.66
C LEU A 19 1.30 -2.63 8.25
N GLY A 20 0.48 -1.57 8.14
CA GLY A 20 0.22 -0.89 6.88
C GLY A 20 1.50 -0.37 6.23
N ALA A 21 2.34 0.32 7.02
CA ALA A 21 3.64 0.83 6.57
C ALA A 21 4.61 -0.30 6.17
N LEU A 22 4.60 -1.42 6.91
CA LEU A 22 5.40 -2.60 6.56
C LEU A 22 5.03 -3.14 5.18
N ILE A 23 3.73 -3.31 4.91
CA ILE A 23 3.22 -3.83 3.63
C ILE A 23 3.52 -2.85 2.50
N GLU A 24 3.29 -1.55 2.69
CA GLU A 24 3.60 -0.53 1.69
C GLU A 24 5.09 -0.54 1.32
N ARG A 25 5.97 -0.64 2.33
CA ARG A 25 7.41 -0.75 2.12
C ARG A 25 7.77 -1.99 1.30
N GLU A 26 7.20 -3.14 1.62
CA GLU A 26 7.48 -4.37 0.89
C GLU A 26 6.96 -4.31 -0.56
N VAL A 27 5.75 -3.79 -0.77
CA VAL A 27 5.23 -3.53 -2.12
C VAL A 27 6.19 -2.64 -2.90
N ASN A 28 6.73 -1.58 -2.30
CA ASN A 28 7.73 -0.73 -2.95
C ASN A 28 9.00 -1.48 -3.36
N LEU A 29 9.46 -2.44 -2.55
CA LEU A 29 10.62 -3.29 -2.87
C LEU A 29 10.32 -4.27 -4.03
N LEU A 30 9.08 -4.77 -4.11
CA LEU A 30 8.66 -5.66 -5.20
C LEU A 30 8.49 -4.92 -6.53
N VAL A 31 7.93 -3.71 -6.48
CA VAL A 31 7.55 -2.92 -7.67
C VAL A 31 8.74 -2.23 -8.30
N ARG A 32 9.64 -1.65 -7.48
CA ARG A 32 10.77 -0.84 -7.97
C ARG A 32 11.60 -1.54 -9.05
N PRO A 33 12.10 -2.78 -8.84
CA PRO A 33 12.91 -3.46 -9.85
C PRO A 33 12.15 -3.65 -11.16
N VAL A 34 10.85 -4.01 -11.10
CA VAL A 34 10.03 -4.19 -12.31
C VAL A 34 9.91 -2.90 -13.11
N ALA A 35 9.74 -1.75 -12.44
CA ALA A 35 9.72 -0.47 -13.13
C ALA A 35 11.07 -0.15 -13.79
N GLU A 36 12.16 -0.31 -13.05
CA GLU A 36 13.52 0.01 -13.50
C GLU A 36 13.99 -0.90 -14.64
N ASP A 37 13.70 -2.21 -14.56
CA ASP A 37 13.99 -3.21 -15.59
C ASP A 37 13.25 -2.92 -16.91
N ASN A 38 12.09 -2.24 -16.83
CA ASN A 38 11.31 -1.79 -17.99
C ASN A 38 11.65 -0.34 -18.41
N GLY A 39 12.78 0.21 -17.95
CA GLY A 39 13.25 1.55 -18.31
C GLY A 39 12.36 2.69 -17.80
N CYS A 40 11.53 2.43 -16.80
CA CYS A 40 10.64 3.40 -16.15
C CYS A 40 11.27 3.94 -14.85
N VAL A 41 10.67 4.99 -14.30
CA VAL A 41 11.07 5.61 -13.04
C VAL A 41 10.04 5.28 -11.97
N TYR A 42 10.48 4.75 -10.82
CA TYR A 42 9.61 4.49 -9.67
C TYR A 42 9.67 5.62 -8.64
N VAL A 43 8.53 6.28 -8.42
CA VAL A 43 8.40 7.47 -7.58
C VAL A 43 7.48 7.17 -6.40
N THR A 44 7.97 7.40 -5.18
CA THR A 44 7.23 7.15 -3.92
C THR A 44 7.16 8.40 -3.03
N ALA A 45 7.74 9.52 -3.47
CA ALA A 45 7.77 10.76 -2.70
C ALA A 45 7.84 11.98 -3.61
N GLY A 46 7.38 13.11 -3.10
CA GLY A 46 7.56 14.42 -3.71
C GLY A 46 8.99 14.94 -3.52
N ARG A 47 9.23 16.16 -4.03
CA ARG A 47 10.54 16.81 -3.88
C ARG A 47 10.89 17.01 -2.40
N PRO A 48 12.17 16.88 -2.00
CA PRO A 48 12.60 17.17 -0.65
C PRO A 48 12.19 18.57 -0.21
N ASN A 49 11.75 18.71 1.04
CA ASN A 49 11.45 20.01 1.63
C ASN A 49 12.74 20.84 1.71
N PRO A 50 12.79 22.05 1.12
CA PRO A 50 14.02 22.86 1.10
C PRO A 50 14.59 23.20 2.48
N ARG A 51 13.74 23.24 3.52
CA ARG A 51 14.13 23.59 4.89
C ARG A 51 14.63 22.41 5.70
N THR A 52 14.04 21.23 5.51
CA THR A 52 14.34 20.04 6.35
C THR A 52 15.10 18.94 5.62
N GLY A 53 15.20 19.02 4.29
CA GLY A 53 15.75 17.96 3.43
C GLY A 53 14.91 16.68 3.37
N GLN A 54 13.80 16.62 4.12
CA GLN A 54 12.97 15.42 4.20
C GLN A 54 12.07 15.28 2.97
N PRO A 55 11.82 14.06 2.47
CA PRO A 55 10.87 13.83 1.39
C PRO A 55 9.48 14.38 1.73
N THR A 56 8.78 14.92 0.73
CA THR A 56 7.38 15.35 0.87
C THR A 56 6.43 14.31 0.32
N LYS A 57 5.12 14.49 0.58
CA LYS A 57 4.06 13.67 0.01
C LYS A 57 4.11 13.67 -1.52
N LEU A 58 3.85 12.52 -2.14
CA LEU A 58 3.73 12.41 -3.58
C LEU A 58 2.35 12.91 -4.01
N LEU A 59 2.29 14.20 -4.35
CA LEU A 59 1.06 14.86 -4.77
C LEU A 59 0.96 14.90 -6.29
N LEU A 60 -0.11 14.35 -6.84
CA LEU A 60 -0.50 14.56 -8.24
C LEU A 60 -1.74 15.45 -8.27
N GLN A 61 -1.75 16.40 -9.20
CA GLN A 61 -2.85 17.35 -9.36
C GLN A 61 -3.74 16.92 -10.53
N ASP A 62 -5.05 16.97 -10.36
CA ASP A 62 -6.01 16.75 -11.45
C ASP A 62 -6.25 18.04 -12.27
N ALA A 63 -7.01 17.92 -13.36
CA ALA A 63 -7.35 19.04 -14.24
C ALA A 63 -8.22 20.13 -13.55
N ALA A 64 -8.89 19.81 -12.45
CA ALA A 64 -9.68 20.76 -11.66
C ALA A 64 -8.85 21.44 -10.56
N GLY A 65 -7.57 21.06 -10.41
CA GLY A 65 -6.66 21.61 -9.44
C GLY A 65 -6.64 20.88 -8.10
N ASN A 66 -7.41 19.79 -7.93
CA ASN A 66 -7.38 18.98 -6.71
C ASN A 66 -6.07 18.20 -6.61
N GLN A 67 -5.50 18.14 -5.41
CA GLN A 67 -4.29 17.38 -5.14
C GLN A 67 -4.62 16.05 -4.46
N PHE A 68 -4.09 14.97 -5.04
CA PHE A 68 -4.20 13.63 -4.51
C PHE A 68 -2.83 13.15 -4.04
N ASN A 69 -2.74 12.75 -2.77
CA ASN A 69 -1.60 12.00 -2.28
C ASN A 69 -1.72 10.56 -2.76
N VAL A 70 -0.70 10.10 -3.50
CA VAL A 70 -0.62 8.74 -4.03
C VAL A 70 0.55 8.02 -3.36
N ASP A 71 0.39 6.76 -2.98
CA ASP A 71 1.46 6.01 -2.31
C ASP A 71 2.67 5.79 -3.27
N ALA A 72 2.43 5.41 -4.52
CA ALA A 72 3.49 5.33 -5.53
C ALA A 72 2.99 5.52 -6.98
N VAL A 73 3.92 5.93 -7.84
CA VAL A 73 3.72 6.10 -9.29
C VAL A 73 4.89 5.48 -10.05
N ILE A 74 4.56 4.68 -11.07
CA ILE A 74 5.52 4.34 -12.12
C ILE A 74 5.35 5.35 -13.25
N ALA A 75 6.42 6.04 -13.62
CA ALA A 75 6.43 7.05 -14.67
C ALA A 75 7.39 6.67 -15.80
N ASN A 76 7.15 7.16 -17.01
CA ASN A 76 8.10 7.04 -18.11
C ASN A 76 9.32 7.98 -17.89
N GLN A 77 10.31 7.91 -18.79
CA GLN A 77 11.51 8.76 -18.73
C GLN A 77 11.22 10.28 -18.82
N ARG A 78 10.02 10.67 -19.28
CA ARG A 78 9.56 12.07 -19.30
C ARG A 78 8.77 12.45 -18.05
N MET A 79 8.79 11.60 -17.02
CA MET A 79 8.04 11.75 -15.77
C MET A 79 6.51 11.80 -15.96
N GLN A 80 5.98 11.25 -17.06
CA GLN A 80 4.53 11.09 -17.23
C GLN A 80 4.08 9.81 -16.53
N PRO A 81 3.02 9.85 -15.71
CA PRO A 81 2.58 8.70 -14.94
C PRO A 81 1.99 7.62 -15.86
N LEU A 82 2.37 6.36 -15.61
CA LEU A 82 1.92 5.17 -16.33
C LEU A 82 1.07 4.26 -15.43
N VAL A 83 1.45 4.11 -14.16
CA VAL A 83 0.74 3.26 -13.20
C VAL A 83 0.59 4.02 -11.88
N LEU A 84 -0.63 4.02 -11.34
CA LEU A 84 -0.91 4.49 -9.98
C LEU A 84 -1.02 3.28 -9.05
N ILE A 85 -0.40 3.36 -7.88
CA ILE A 85 -0.36 2.27 -6.90
C ILE A 85 -0.73 2.81 -5.52
N GLU A 86 -1.69 2.14 -4.90
CA GLU A 86 -2.15 2.42 -3.53
C GLU A 86 -2.06 1.14 -2.70
N SER A 87 -1.52 1.25 -1.50
CA SER A 87 -1.53 0.18 -0.49
C SER A 87 -2.43 0.60 0.66
N LYS A 88 -3.40 -0.25 1.02
CA LYS A 88 -4.31 0.04 2.14
C LYS A 88 -4.53 -1.18 3.00
N TYR A 89 -4.16 -1.04 4.27
CA TYR A 89 -4.47 -1.99 5.32
C TYR A 89 -5.75 -1.60 6.06
N ILE A 90 -6.66 -2.56 6.26
CA ILE A 90 -7.85 -2.38 7.08
C ILE A 90 -8.04 -3.57 8.03
N ARG A 91 -8.08 -3.29 9.34
CA ARG A 91 -8.47 -4.29 10.35
C ARG A 91 -9.98 -4.50 10.40
N TYR A 92 -10.74 -3.41 10.49
CA TYR A 92 -12.18 -3.42 10.71
C TYR A 92 -12.95 -2.83 9.51
N LYS A 93 -14.00 -3.54 9.10
CA LYS A 93 -14.77 -3.23 7.88
C LYS A 93 -15.39 -1.82 7.83
N LYS A 94 -15.54 -1.14 8.97
CA LYS A 94 -16.15 0.21 9.06
C LYS A 94 -15.46 1.27 8.20
N HIS A 95 -14.19 1.07 7.84
CA HIS A 95 -13.43 1.99 7.00
C HIS A 95 -13.34 1.57 5.52
N ASN A 96 -13.89 0.41 5.13
CA ASN A 96 -13.73 -0.12 3.77
C ASN A 96 -14.28 0.81 2.69
N ARG A 97 -15.47 1.41 2.91
CA ARG A 97 -16.10 2.29 1.93
C ARG A 97 -15.34 3.60 1.79
N ASP A 98 -14.97 4.23 2.90
CA ASP A 98 -14.21 5.47 2.91
C ASP A 98 -12.87 5.33 2.17
N LYS A 99 -12.06 4.33 2.56
CA LYS A 99 -10.75 4.07 1.95
C LYS A 99 -10.86 3.63 0.49
N GLY A 100 -11.82 2.78 0.16
CA GLY A 100 -12.05 2.37 -1.23
C GLY A 100 -12.48 3.54 -2.12
N SER A 101 -13.40 4.38 -1.64
CA SER A 101 -13.88 5.55 -2.39
C SER A 101 -12.80 6.59 -2.61
N TRP A 102 -11.84 6.73 -1.68
CA TRP A 102 -10.67 7.58 -1.87
C TRP A 102 -9.85 7.14 -3.07
N ILE A 103 -9.52 5.84 -3.17
CA ILE A 103 -8.77 5.28 -4.32
C ILE A 103 -9.57 5.52 -5.61
N CYS A 104 -10.87 5.20 -5.62
CA CYS A 104 -11.72 5.40 -6.80
C CYS A 104 -11.68 6.86 -7.27
N THR A 105 -11.89 7.81 -6.35
CA THR A 105 -11.89 9.25 -6.66
C THR A 105 -10.53 9.69 -7.20
N ALA A 106 -9.45 9.39 -6.47
CA ALA A 106 -8.10 9.82 -6.83
C ALA A 106 -7.67 9.23 -8.18
N HIS A 107 -7.74 7.90 -8.32
CA HIS A 107 -7.27 7.22 -9.53
C HIS A 107 -8.11 7.57 -10.75
N TYR A 108 -9.42 7.75 -10.60
CA TYR A 108 -10.29 8.18 -11.70
C TYR A 108 -9.96 9.59 -12.17
N SER A 109 -9.86 10.56 -11.27
CA SER A 109 -9.54 11.95 -11.61
C SER A 109 -8.16 12.07 -12.26
N LEU A 110 -7.17 11.36 -11.72
CA LEU A 110 -5.81 11.36 -12.27
C LEU A 110 -5.76 10.70 -13.65
N ARG A 111 -6.45 9.58 -13.90
CA ARG A 111 -6.50 8.94 -15.24
C ARG A 111 -7.14 9.81 -16.30
N ARG A 112 -8.06 10.70 -15.93
CA ARG A 112 -8.65 11.70 -16.84
C ARG A 112 -7.70 12.86 -17.12
N THR A 113 -6.83 13.17 -16.16
CA THR A 113 -5.84 14.26 -16.27
C THR A 113 -4.59 13.81 -17.03
N PHE A 114 -4.16 12.57 -16.83
CA PHE A 114 -2.99 11.98 -17.45
C PHE A 114 -3.39 10.78 -18.32
N PRO A 115 -3.65 10.99 -19.62
CA PRO A 115 -4.01 9.91 -20.55
C PRO A 115 -2.95 8.81 -20.66
N THR A 116 -1.71 9.10 -20.25
CA THR A 116 -0.59 8.16 -20.20
C THR A 116 -0.76 7.07 -19.14
N ILE A 117 -1.62 7.27 -18.13
CA ILE A 117 -1.87 6.25 -17.12
C ILE A 117 -2.60 5.07 -17.76
N ARG A 118 -1.96 3.91 -17.72
CA ARG A 118 -2.40 2.66 -18.32
C ARG A 118 -3.06 1.72 -17.31
N LYS A 119 -2.70 1.82 -16.02
CA LYS A 119 -3.24 0.95 -14.98
C LYS A 119 -3.36 1.66 -13.63
N SER A 120 -4.38 1.25 -12.87
CA SER A 120 -4.58 1.59 -11.47
C SER A 120 -4.52 0.32 -10.65
N ILE A 121 -3.68 0.30 -9.63
CA ILE A 121 -3.46 -0.87 -8.76
C ILE A 121 -3.82 -0.49 -7.32
N ALA A 122 -4.50 -1.40 -6.63
CA ALA A 122 -4.65 -1.35 -5.18
C ALA A 122 -4.18 -2.66 -4.54
N VAL A 123 -3.23 -2.57 -3.62
CA VAL A 123 -2.84 -3.65 -2.72
C VAL A 123 -3.66 -3.53 -1.45
N LEU A 124 -4.59 -4.46 -1.27
CA LEU A 124 -5.58 -4.47 -0.20
C LEU A 124 -5.19 -5.49 0.86
N ALA A 125 -4.76 -5.01 2.04
CA ALA A 125 -4.43 -5.87 3.16
C ALA A 125 -5.53 -5.86 4.23
N GLY A 126 -5.82 -7.02 4.80
CA GLY A 126 -6.77 -7.18 5.91
C GLY A 126 -8.21 -7.50 5.48
N SER A 127 -9.17 -6.87 6.14
CA SER A 127 -10.59 -7.26 6.16
C SER A 127 -11.45 -6.48 5.16
N TRP A 128 -11.18 -6.64 3.86
CA TRP A 128 -11.94 -5.97 2.80
C TRP A 128 -13.26 -6.67 2.49
N SER A 129 -14.35 -5.90 2.36
CA SER A 129 -15.68 -6.42 2.03
C SER A 129 -15.85 -6.59 0.53
N GLY A 130 -16.62 -7.62 0.12
CA GLY A 130 -16.93 -7.86 -1.29
C GLY A 130 -17.51 -6.64 -2.01
N SER A 131 -18.37 -5.86 -1.35
CA SER A 131 -18.93 -4.62 -1.90
C SER A 131 -17.89 -3.54 -2.20
N SER A 132 -16.88 -3.36 -1.33
CA SER A 132 -15.81 -2.39 -1.56
C SER A 132 -14.86 -2.85 -2.66
N LYS A 133 -14.62 -4.16 -2.76
CA LYS A 133 -13.85 -4.75 -3.86
C LYS A 133 -14.57 -4.63 -5.20
N ALA A 134 -15.87 -4.89 -5.23
CA ALA A 134 -16.70 -4.70 -6.42
C ALA A 134 -16.69 -3.24 -6.90
N MET A 135 -16.76 -2.29 -5.97
CA MET A 135 -16.64 -0.85 -6.28
C MET A 135 -15.26 -0.50 -6.86
N LEU A 136 -14.16 -0.99 -6.29
CA LEU A 136 -12.83 -0.73 -6.85
C LEU A 136 -12.69 -1.33 -8.26
N ASN A 137 -13.17 -2.56 -8.45
CA ASN A 137 -13.19 -3.22 -9.76
C ASN A 137 -14.02 -2.45 -10.79
N SER A 138 -15.17 -1.88 -10.41
CA SER A 138 -16.01 -1.09 -11.34
C SER A 138 -15.38 0.25 -11.75
N PHE A 139 -14.28 0.65 -11.08
CA PHE A 139 -13.45 1.80 -11.45
C PHE A 139 -12.15 1.36 -12.16
N ASP A 140 -12.08 0.12 -12.66
CA ASP A 140 -10.90 -0.48 -13.30
C ASP A 140 -9.63 -0.47 -12.43
N VAL A 141 -9.79 -0.61 -11.11
CA VAL A 141 -8.67 -0.78 -10.20
C VAL A 141 -8.35 -2.27 -10.10
N THR A 142 -7.14 -2.66 -10.51
CA THR A 142 -6.65 -4.03 -10.36
C THR A 142 -6.30 -4.29 -8.89
N LEU A 143 -6.83 -5.37 -8.31
CA LEU A 143 -6.70 -5.69 -6.89
C LEU A 143 -5.68 -6.81 -6.65
N PHE A 144 -4.81 -6.61 -5.65
CA PHE A 144 -3.96 -7.64 -5.07
C PHE A 144 -4.26 -7.72 -3.57
N GLU A 145 -4.60 -8.90 -3.06
CA GLU A 145 -5.15 -9.03 -1.72
C GLU A 145 -4.25 -9.84 -0.78
N VAL A 146 -3.99 -9.28 0.41
CA VAL A 146 -3.39 -10.00 1.55
C VAL A 146 -4.46 -10.16 2.62
N GLY A 147 -5.04 -11.35 2.71
CA GLY A 147 -6.21 -11.61 3.56
C GLY A 147 -5.91 -11.50 5.06
N PHE A 148 -6.88 -11.01 5.86
CA PHE A 148 -6.71 -10.84 7.30
C PHE A 148 -6.37 -12.15 8.06
N ALA A 149 -6.96 -13.26 7.65
CA ALA A 149 -6.67 -14.57 8.27
C ALA A 149 -5.18 -14.96 8.10
N GLU A 150 -4.62 -14.68 6.92
CA GLU A 150 -3.22 -14.95 6.61
C GLU A 150 -2.29 -14.03 7.40
N ILE A 151 -2.65 -12.74 7.55
CA ILE A 151 -1.94 -11.79 8.40
C ILE A 151 -1.86 -12.31 9.84
N ILE A 152 -3.00 -12.71 10.43
CA ILE A 152 -3.04 -13.25 11.80
C ILE A 152 -2.13 -14.46 11.92
N ARG A 153 -2.22 -15.39 10.96
CA ARG A 153 -1.43 -16.62 10.97
C ARG A 153 0.07 -16.32 10.94
N ILE A 154 0.52 -15.46 10.04
CA ILE A 154 1.94 -15.07 9.92
C ILE A 154 2.42 -14.39 11.20
N LEU A 155 1.65 -13.45 11.75
CA LEU A 155 2.04 -12.72 12.96
C LEU A 155 2.11 -13.62 14.21
N ALA A 156 1.25 -14.63 14.29
CA ALA A 156 1.25 -15.59 15.38
C ALA A 156 2.56 -16.40 15.46
N ASP A 157 3.20 -16.70 14.33
CA ASP A 157 4.50 -17.39 14.28
C ASP A 157 5.63 -16.59 14.98
N TYR A 158 5.44 -15.27 15.15
CA TYR A 158 6.36 -14.36 15.84
C TYR A 158 5.85 -13.94 17.22
N GLY A 159 4.86 -14.66 17.77
CA GLY A 159 4.28 -14.37 19.08
C GLY A 159 3.40 -13.11 19.11
N ILE A 160 2.98 -12.60 17.95
CA ILE A 160 2.14 -11.41 17.85
C ILE A 160 0.69 -11.89 17.69
N ASP A 161 -0.01 -12.03 18.81
CA ASP A 161 -1.44 -12.33 18.81
C ASP A 161 -2.19 -11.15 18.19
N PHE A 162 -2.59 -11.27 16.93
CA PHE A 162 -3.30 -10.23 16.19
C PHE A 162 -4.82 -10.43 16.14
N ALA A 163 -5.34 -11.47 16.80
CA ALA A 163 -6.73 -11.91 16.72
C ALA A 163 -7.62 -11.39 17.87
N TRP A 164 -7.44 -10.14 18.26
CA TRP A 164 -8.24 -9.48 19.31
C TRP A 164 -9.43 -8.66 18.77
N GLN A 165 -10.46 -8.53 19.57
CA GLN A 165 -11.64 -7.68 19.35
C GLN A 165 -11.36 -6.23 19.77
N GLU A 166 -12.11 -5.27 19.22
CA GLU A 166 -11.83 -3.83 19.38
C GLU A 166 -11.71 -3.35 20.85
N LYS A 167 -12.40 -4.03 21.78
CA LYS A 167 -12.38 -3.70 23.22
C LYS A 167 -11.26 -4.40 24.02
N GLU A 168 -10.53 -5.32 23.43
CA GLU A 168 -9.47 -6.10 24.09
C GLU A 168 -8.13 -5.37 24.10
N ARG A 169 -8.09 -4.21 24.76
CA ARG A 169 -6.93 -3.30 24.78
C ARG A 169 -5.64 -3.97 25.29
N ASP A 170 -5.73 -4.82 26.31
CA ASP A 170 -4.53 -5.44 26.89
C ASP A 170 -3.86 -6.43 25.93
N ARG A 171 -4.65 -7.16 25.13
CA ARG A 171 -4.12 -8.02 24.07
C ARG A 171 -3.45 -7.19 22.99
N ALA A 172 -4.10 -6.09 22.56
CA ALA A 172 -3.51 -5.17 21.60
C ALA A 172 -2.19 -4.56 22.11
N MET A 173 -2.11 -4.22 23.40
CA MET A 173 -0.88 -3.71 24.01
C MET A 173 0.23 -4.76 24.02
N ARG A 174 -0.07 -6.01 24.42
CA ARG A 174 0.93 -7.10 24.38
C ARG A 174 1.43 -7.35 22.97
N ALA A 175 0.54 -7.37 21.99
CA ALA A 175 0.93 -7.53 20.59
C ALA A 175 1.80 -6.37 20.09
N TRP A 176 1.49 -5.13 20.50
CA TRP A 176 2.31 -3.96 20.20
C TRP A 176 3.71 -4.07 20.81
N LEU A 177 3.82 -4.48 22.07
CA LEU A 177 5.12 -4.69 22.72
C LEU A 177 5.93 -5.77 22.00
N ASN A 178 5.30 -6.91 21.66
CA ASN A 178 5.98 -7.97 20.92
C ASN A 178 6.42 -7.49 19.52
N TRP A 179 5.64 -6.63 18.88
CA TRP A 179 6.02 -6.00 17.61
C TRP A 179 7.24 -5.09 17.75
N THR A 180 7.32 -4.29 18.81
CA THR A 180 8.46 -3.37 19.02
C THR A 180 9.77 -4.09 19.35
N GLU A 181 9.69 -5.33 19.85
CA GLU A 181 10.84 -6.18 20.15
C GLU A 181 11.27 -7.07 18.96
N LEU A 182 10.59 -6.98 17.81
CA LEU A 182 11.02 -7.69 16.61
C LEU A 182 12.41 -7.24 16.17
N SER A 183 13.29 -8.20 15.91
CA SER A 183 14.55 -7.92 15.20
C SER A 183 14.28 -7.48 13.76
N ASP A 184 15.21 -6.76 13.15
CA ASP A 184 15.14 -6.37 11.74
C ASP A 184 14.94 -7.58 10.82
N TYR A 185 15.57 -8.72 11.15
CA TYR A 185 15.40 -9.96 10.41
C TYR A 185 13.95 -10.45 10.45
N GLN A 186 13.34 -10.54 11.64
CA GLN A 186 11.94 -10.96 11.78
C GLN A 186 10.99 -9.97 11.12
N TYR A 187 11.23 -8.67 11.28
CA TYR A 187 10.45 -7.61 10.65
C TYR A 187 10.43 -7.76 9.12
N ASN A 188 11.60 -7.99 8.51
CA ASN A 188 11.73 -8.19 7.07
C ASN A 188 11.20 -9.56 6.59
N GLU A 189 11.28 -10.61 7.41
CA GLU A 189 10.70 -11.91 7.10
C GLU A 189 9.16 -11.84 7.10
N ILE A 190 8.56 -11.17 8.10
CA ILE A 190 7.11 -10.93 8.14
C ILE A 190 6.67 -10.19 6.87
N ALA A 191 7.38 -9.13 6.48
CA ALA A 191 7.09 -8.35 5.26
C ALA A 191 7.03 -9.25 4.02
N ARG A 192 8.10 -10.00 3.78
CA ARG A 192 8.23 -10.91 2.63
C ARG A 192 7.13 -11.96 2.63
N ARG A 193 6.85 -12.59 3.77
CA ARG A 193 5.79 -13.60 3.90
C ARG A 193 4.41 -13.01 3.58
N LEU A 194 4.10 -11.82 4.08
CA LEU A 194 2.83 -11.14 3.83
C LEU A 194 2.60 -10.84 2.33
N CYS A 195 3.64 -10.43 1.61
CA CYS A 195 3.54 -10.06 0.20
C CYS A 195 3.83 -11.20 -0.78
N SER A 196 4.34 -12.34 -0.30
CA SER A 196 4.68 -13.51 -1.15
C SER A 196 3.50 -14.02 -1.98
N THR A 197 2.28 -13.95 -1.44
CA THR A 197 1.06 -14.43 -2.13
C THR A 197 0.65 -13.57 -3.31
N ILE A 198 1.06 -12.30 -3.33
CA ILE A 198 0.72 -11.35 -4.39
C ILE A 198 1.88 -11.06 -5.34
N GLU A 199 3.12 -11.38 -4.94
CA GLU A 199 4.33 -10.97 -5.65
C GLU A 199 4.31 -11.35 -7.13
N SER A 200 4.12 -12.64 -7.44
CA SER A 200 4.17 -13.12 -8.83
C SER A 200 3.14 -12.43 -9.71
N ALA A 201 1.89 -12.37 -9.25
CA ALA A 201 0.79 -11.77 -10.00
C ALA A 201 0.96 -10.25 -10.16
N LEU A 202 1.50 -9.57 -9.14
CA LEU A 202 1.79 -8.14 -9.19
C LEU A 202 2.88 -7.84 -10.23
N ARG A 203 3.99 -8.58 -10.18
CA ARG A 203 5.10 -8.43 -11.15
C ARG A 203 4.64 -8.71 -12.58
N GLU A 204 3.91 -9.79 -12.81
CA GLU A 204 3.35 -10.13 -14.12
C GLU A 204 2.44 -9.03 -14.66
N SER A 205 1.49 -8.57 -13.84
CA SER A 205 0.55 -7.50 -14.20
C SER A 205 1.27 -6.20 -14.58
N LEU A 206 2.37 -5.87 -13.88
CA LEU A 206 3.21 -4.72 -14.18
C LEU A 206 4.00 -4.90 -15.47
N ASN A 207 4.69 -6.02 -15.66
CA ASN A 207 5.42 -6.32 -16.90
C ASN A 207 4.53 -6.21 -18.14
N VAL A 208 3.31 -6.78 -18.07
CA VAL A 208 2.33 -6.66 -19.15
C VAL A 208 1.93 -5.21 -19.42
N THR A 209 1.89 -4.35 -18.39
CA THR A 209 1.46 -2.94 -18.54
C THR A 209 2.57 -2.03 -19.07
N LEU A 210 3.80 -2.31 -18.65
CA LEU A 210 4.97 -1.50 -18.96
C LEU A 210 5.61 -1.88 -20.30
N SER A 211 5.23 -3.03 -20.88
CA SER A 211 5.66 -3.45 -22.20
C SER A 211 5.40 -2.34 -23.26
N PRO A 212 6.35 -2.10 -24.18
CA PRO A 212 6.23 -1.10 -25.24
C PRO A 212 4.99 -1.26 -26.11
N ASP A 213 4.51 -2.49 -26.29
CA ASP A 213 3.40 -2.83 -27.19
C ASP A 213 2.02 -2.49 -26.60
N THR A 214 1.96 -2.12 -25.32
CA THR A 214 0.71 -1.82 -24.63
C THR A 214 0.37 -0.33 -24.77
N SER A 215 0.02 0.09 -25.99
CA SER A 215 -0.66 1.38 -26.18
C SER A 215 -2.11 1.28 -25.70
N ARG A 216 -2.54 2.22 -24.85
CA ARG A 216 -3.95 2.32 -24.41
C ARG A 216 -4.84 2.49 -25.64
N LYS A 217 -5.77 1.56 -25.87
CA LYS A 217 -6.87 1.78 -26.81
C LYS A 217 -7.70 2.94 -26.24
N VAL A 218 -7.70 4.06 -26.97
CA VAL A 218 -8.51 5.25 -26.66
C VAL A 218 -9.98 4.91 -26.80
#